data_AF-A0A433Q8A5-F1
#
_entry.id   AF-A0A433Q8A5-F1
#
_cell.length_a   1.000
_cell.length_b   1.000
_cell.length_c   1.000
_cell.angle_alpha   90.00
_cell.angle_beta   90.00
_cell.angle_gamma   90.00
#
_symmetry.space_group_name_H-M   'P 1'
#
loop_
_entity.id
_entity.type
_entity.pdbx_description
1 polymer ?
#
loop_
_entity_poly.entity_id
_entity_poly.type
_entity_poly.pdbx_seq_one_letter_code
_entity_poly.pdbx_strand_id
1 'polypeptide(L)'
;MRWSESATLLTFSDWPCSTLPTEPTKPGPQIKLPTITYVQPRPTTVNKMSRTLPQGGPWCLIESDPDLCRGIGIKSVQVEELCSLDEDSFNDDIKPVYGLIFLFKWRHDKTNRGEEAVPDNVYFANQVIQNACATQAILSIVLNCDKQIDIGDDLREFKEFTKEFSPPLKGLTMSNSELLRTVHNGFARPHAQPEQLEIDAKKPQKKKQKTSTEEDDEDAVYHYVSYVPIDGYLWELDGLKRGPVKLKECTSDNWLDIARPEIQKRIDAYSDGEEIRFNLMALIRDRRLVLGRKMLERDHLKTQVERRLDTLDPSWRGDMRVEKWEEEYDFETERASRRTSLSPLSSPKHGATTPQNHSPASSPTTASPHTMPVKLGISALLTPEPRPIMTVRDAPPELMRELERDPALSKEVESVREQLKVTALTDLWHRVQEEKKVIRRKIEEEEEKREKYKQELLRRKYDYRPFIVEFMKRLDRVGLLRPMMG
;
A
#
# COMPACT_ATOMS: atom_id res chain seq x y z
N MET A 1 -4.65 36.45 -40.52
CA MET A 1 -5.08 37.78 -40.05
C MET A 1 -5.68 37.62 -38.66
N ARG A 2 -5.14 38.39 -37.69
CA ARG A 2 -5.62 38.77 -36.35
C ARG A 2 -6.02 37.69 -35.32
N TRP A 3 -5.36 37.82 -34.17
CA TRP A 3 -5.65 37.25 -32.85
C TRP A 3 -6.89 37.89 -32.20
N SER A 4 -7.56 37.17 -31.30
CA SER A 4 -7.96 37.74 -30.00
C SER A 4 -8.25 36.64 -28.96
N GLU A 5 -7.59 36.79 -27.82
CA GLU A 5 -7.78 36.09 -26.55
C GLU A 5 -9.18 36.35 -25.95
N SER A 6 -9.68 35.41 -25.14
CA SER A 6 -10.37 35.62 -23.85
C SER A 6 -11.34 34.48 -23.54
N ALA A 7 -11.00 33.62 -22.58
CA ALA A 7 -11.99 32.82 -21.86
C ALA A 7 -11.58 32.76 -20.39
N THR A 8 -12.14 33.71 -19.63
CA THR A 8 -12.07 33.84 -18.18
C THR A 8 -12.70 32.61 -17.51
N LEU A 9 -11.96 32.00 -16.58
CA LEU A 9 -12.46 31.03 -15.61
C LEU A 9 -13.48 31.72 -14.69
N LEU A 10 -14.74 31.24 -14.68
CA LEU A 10 -15.72 31.65 -13.68
C LEU A 10 -15.69 30.67 -12.51
N THR A 11 -15.24 31.19 -11.36
CA THR A 11 -15.27 30.54 -10.06
C THR A 11 -16.67 30.56 -9.45
N PHE A 12 -16.96 29.54 -8.65
CA PHE A 12 -18.25 29.28 -8.02
C PHE A 12 -18.48 30.20 -6.81
N SER A 13 -18.82 31.46 -7.08
CA SER A 13 -19.23 32.40 -6.03
C SER A 13 -20.04 33.51 -6.68
N ASP A 14 -21.33 33.27 -6.90
CA ASP A 14 -22.39 34.30 -7.00
C ASP A 14 -23.73 33.63 -7.33
N TRP A 15 -24.48 33.23 -6.30
CA TRP A 15 -25.94 33.07 -6.44
C TRP A 15 -26.63 33.51 -5.14
N PRO A 16 -27.58 34.45 -5.19
CA PRO A 16 -28.25 34.99 -4.01
C PRO A 16 -29.27 34.01 -3.40
N CYS A 17 -29.28 33.99 -2.06
CA CYS A 17 -30.26 33.34 -1.21
C CYS A 17 -31.61 34.09 -1.28
N SER A 18 -32.69 33.40 -1.65
CA SER A 18 -34.06 33.90 -1.47
C SER A 18 -35.03 32.80 -1.01
N THR A 19 -35.41 32.93 0.26
CA THR A 19 -36.72 32.68 0.88
C THR A 19 -37.69 31.67 0.23
N LEU A 20 -37.95 30.56 0.93
CA LEU A 20 -39.07 29.64 0.69
C LEU A 20 -40.37 30.14 1.34
N PRO A 21 -41.54 30.05 0.67
CA PRO A 21 -42.84 30.16 1.32
C PRO A 21 -43.33 28.80 1.85
N THR A 22 -43.86 28.80 3.06
CA THR A 22 -44.54 27.71 3.74
C THR A 22 -46.02 27.62 3.35
N GLU A 23 -46.50 26.44 2.96
CA GLU A 23 -47.93 26.09 3.02
C GLU A 23 -48.15 24.62 3.45
N PRO A 24 -49.30 24.30 4.10
CA PRO A 24 -49.47 23.09 4.91
C PRO A 24 -50.12 21.94 4.13
N THR A 25 -49.68 20.70 4.38
CA THR A 25 -50.27 19.47 3.80
C THR A 25 -50.99 18.61 4.85
N LYS A 26 -52.16 18.09 4.44
CA LYS A 26 -53.18 17.33 5.21
C LYS A 26 -52.74 15.89 5.57
N PRO A 27 -53.36 15.24 6.58
CA PRO A 27 -52.93 13.92 7.05
C PRO A 27 -53.38 12.77 6.12
N GLY A 28 -52.45 11.86 5.82
CA GLY A 28 -52.70 10.60 5.09
C GLY A 28 -53.14 9.44 6.00
N PRO A 29 -53.70 8.35 5.43
CA PRO A 29 -54.37 7.29 6.19
C PRO A 29 -53.38 6.25 6.78
N GLN A 30 -53.76 5.69 7.94
CA GLN A 30 -53.01 4.68 8.70
C GLN A 30 -52.96 3.33 7.98
N ILE A 31 -51.75 2.78 7.81
CA ILE A 31 -51.51 1.42 7.30
C ILE A 31 -51.33 0.46 8.48
N LYS A 32 -52.12 -0.63 8.51
CA LYS A 32 -51.99 -1.72 9.50
C LYS A 32 -50.84 -2.68 9.09
N LEU A 33 -49.97 -3.00 10.05
CA LEU A 33 -48.90 -4.00 9.89
C LEU A 33 -49.44 -5.44 10.09
N PRO A 34 -49.01 -6.45 9.30
CA PRO A 34 -49.35 -7.84 9.55
C PRO A 34 -48.39 -8.52 10.55
N THR A 35 -48.96 -9.37 11.40
CA THR A 35 -48.30 -10.21 12.41
C THR A 35 -47.55 -11.37 11.75
N ILE A 36 -46.28 -11.58 12.13
CA ILE A 36 -45.45 -12.72 11.69
C ILE A 36 -45.60 -13.87 12.71
N THR A 37 -46.11 -15.02 12.28
CA THR A 37 -46.05 -16.29 13.04
C THR A 37 -44.85 -17.11 12.58
N TYR A 38 -44.03 -17.52 13.55
CA TYR A 38 -42.83 -18.34 13.35
C TYR A 38 -43.20 -19.82 13.18
N VAL A 39 -42.75 -20.46 12.09
CA VAL A 39 -42.90 -21.91 11.85
C VAL A 39 -41.51 -22.55 11.91
N GLN A 40 -41.30 -23.45 12.88
CA GLN A 40 -40.11 -24.30 13.00
C GLN A 40 -40.09 -25.38 11.90
N PRO A 41 -39.00 -25.61 11.14
CA PRO A 41 -38.94 -26.72 10.20
C PRO A 41 -38.47 -28.03 10.86
N ARG A 42 -39.15 -29.14 10.54
CA ARG A 42 -38.77 -30.52 10.90
C ARG A 42 -37.65 -31.06 9.98
N PRO A 43 -36.83 -32.04 10.43
CA PRO A 43 -35.69 -32.52 9.67
C PRO A 43 -36.13 -33.48 8.57
N THR A 44 -35.58 -33.32 7.36
CA THR A 44 -35.69 -34.32 6.29
C THR A 44 -34.32 -34.69 5.74
N THR A 45 -34.26 -35.92 5.28
CA THR A 45 -33.12 -36.84 5.13
C THR A 45 -32.14 -36.49 4.00
N VAL A 46 -30.85 -36.66 4.33
CA VAL A 46 -29.67 -37.01 3.53
C VAL A 46 -29.88 -37.22 2.01
N ASN A 47 -29.33 -36.32 1.17
CA ASN A 47 -28.40 -36.71 0.09
C ASN A 47 -27.71 -35.53 -0.63
N LYS A 48 -26.49 -35.83 -1.12
CA LYS A 48 -25.54 -35.05 -1.94
C LYS A 48 -24.65 -34.06 -1.18
N MET A 49 -23.40 -34.48 -1.01
CA MET A 49 -22.24 -33.65 -0.66
C MET A 49 -22.18 -32.41 -1.57
N SER A 50 -22.66 -31.30 -1.03
CA SER A 50 -22.36 -29.97 -1.53
C SER A 50 -20.89 -29.69 -1.22
N ARG A 51 -20.13 -29.24 -2.23
CA ARG A 51 -18.86 -28.53 -2.07
C ARG A 51 -19.14 -27.34 -1.16
N THR A 52 -18.90 -27.48 0.13
CA THR A 52 -19.04 -26.37 1.08
C THR A 52 -18.02 -25.32 0.69
N LEU A 53 -18.51 -24.15 0.25
CA LEU A 53 -17.71 -22.94 0.09
C LEU A 53 -16.90 -22.72 1.38
N PRO A 54 -15.63 -22.27 1.28
CA PRO A 54 -14.85 -21.93 2.47
C PRO A 54 -15.64 -20.93 3.32
N GLN A 55 -15.79 -21.21 4.62
CA GLN A 55 -16.57 -20.36 5.53
C GLN A 55 -16.05 -18.91 5.46
N GLY A 56 -16.87 -18.00 4.93
CA GLY A 56 -16.68 -16.54 4.94
C GLY A 56 -16.58 -15.82 3.58
N GLY A 57 -17.08 -16.42 2.50
CA GLY A 57 -17.34 -15.71 1.24
C GLY A 57 -16.22 -15.77 0.19
N PRO A 58 -16.49 -15.31 -1.05
CA PRO A 58 -15.57 -15.44 -2.19
C PRO A 58 -14.40 -14.44 -2.12
N TRP A 59 -13.33 -14.77 -2.84
CA TRP A 59 -12.18 -13.88 -3.07
C TRP A 59 -12.43 -13.05 -4.34
N CYS A 60 -12.21 -11.74 -4.26
CA CYS A 60 -12.39 -10.81 -5.36
C CYS A 60 -11.15 -10.75 -6.25
N LEU A 61 -11.31 -10.39 -7.53
CA LEU A 61 -10.15 -9.97 -8.32
C LEU A 61 -9.71 -8.59 -7.83
N ILE A 62 -8.43 -8.45 -7.46
CA ILE A 62 -7.83 -7.17 -7.07
C ILE A 62 -6.76 -6.74 -8.06
N GLU A 63 -6.59 -5.44 -8.17
CA GLU A 63 -5.42 -4.85 -8.81
C GLU A 63 -4.26 -4.84 -7.82
N SER A 64 -3.03 -4.78 -8.33
CA SER A 64 -1.84 -4.58 -7.53
C SER A 64 -1.97 -3.30 -6.70
N ASP A 65 -2.01 -3.44 -5.38
CA ASP A 65 -2.11 -2.32 -4.45
C ASP A 65 -1.00 -2.40 -3.39
N PRO A 66 -0.16 -1.36 -3.26
CA PRO A 66 0.96 -1.37 -2.32
C PRO A 66 0.53 -1.39 -0.84
N ASP A 67 -0.69 -0.96 -0.51
CA ASP A 67 -1.18 -0.91 0.87
C ASP A 67 -1.72 -2.26 1.37
N LEU A 68 -1.83 -3.27 0.50
CA LEU A 68 -2.23 -4.64 0.85
C LEU A 68 -1.33 -5.23 1.95
N CYS A 69 -0.01 -5.03 1.87
CA CYS A 69 0.94 -5.54 2.85
C CYS A 69 0.65 -4.98 4.26
N ARG A 70 0.40 -3.67 4.36
CA ARG A 70 0.11 -3.00 5.62
C ARG A 70 -1.20 -3.49 6.22
N GLY A 71 -2.23 -3.69 5.40
CA GLY A 71 -3.52 -4.20 5.85
C GLY A 71 -3.43 -5.59 6.49
N ILE A 72 -2.50 -6.44 6.01
CA ILE A 72 -2.25 -7.79 6.55
C ILE A 72 -1.44 -7.74 7.86
N GLY A 73 -0.82 -6.60 8.19
CA GLY A 73 0.03 -6.43 9.39
C GLY A 73 1.53 -6.49 9.13
N ILE A 74 1.95 -6.62 7.87
CA ILE A 74 3.37 -6.61 7.48
C ILE A 74 3.91 -5.19 7.60
N LYS A 75 5.06 -5.03 8.26
CA LYS A 75 5.62 -3.72 8.55
C LYS A 75 6.83 -3.40 7.67
N SER A 76 7.03 -2.11 7.45
CA SER A 76 8.25 -1.55 6.88
C SER A 76 8.61 -2.06 5.47
N VAL A 77 7.61 -2.46 4.69
CA VAL A 77 7.74 -2.83 3.28
C VAL A 77 6.82 -1.99 2.43
N GLN A 78 7.13 -1.88 1.14
CA GLN A 78 6.24 -1.38 0.11
C GLN A 78 6.40 -2.22 -1.16
N VAL A 79 5.38 -2.20 -2.03
CA VAL A 79 5.44 -2.81 -3.35
C VAL A 79 5.68 -1.70 -4.37
N GLU A 80 6.67 -1.90 -5.23
CA GLU A 80 7.11 -0.95 -6.25
C GLU A 80 6.93 -1.56 -7.63
N GLU A 81 6.20 -0.91 -8.53
CA GLU A 81 6.06 -1.36 -9.92
C GLU A 81 7.32 -0.99 -10.74
N LEU A 82 7.80 -1.94 -11.54
CA LEU A 82 8.99 -1.78 -12.37
C LEU A 82 8.60 -1.71 -13.84
N CYS A 83 8.99 -0.62 -14.51
CA CYS A 83 8.66 -0.36 -15.91
C CYS A 83 9.59 -1.07 -16.91
N SER A 84 10.80 -1.46 -16.50
CA SER A 84 11.75 -2.18 -17.36
C SER A 84 12.61 -3.19 -16.59
N LEU A 85 13.24 -4.10 -17.31
CA LEU A 85 14.20 -5.08 -16.79
C LEU A 85 15.66 -4.61 -16.88
N ASP A 86 15.88 -3.34 -17.24
CA ASP A 86 17.21 -2.76 -17.36
C ASP A 86 17.85 -2.57 -15.99
N GLU A 87 19.17 -2.55 -15.94
CA GLU A 87 19.93 -2.42 -14.68
C GLU A 87 19.59 -1.13 -13.93
N ASP A 88 19.32 -0.05 -14.66
CA ASP A 88 18.92 1.24 -14.11
C ASP A 88 17.58 1.17 -13.33
N SER A 89 16.69 0.25 -13.70
CA SER A 89 15.42 0.01 -12.98
C SER A 89 15.61 -0.69 -11.64
N PHE A 90 16.80 -1.27 -11.39
CA PHE A 90 17.18 -1.95 -10.15
C PHE A 90 18.31 -1.25 -9.39
N ASN A 91 18.42 0.06 -9.57
CA ASN A 91 19.43 0.88 -8.91
C ASN A 91 19.24 0.94 -7.38
N ASP A 92 20.12 1.68 -6.70
CA ASP A 92 20.11 1.82 -5.24
C ASP A 92 18.86 2.54 -4.69
N ASP A 93 18.02 3.12 -5.56
CA ASP A 93 16.75 3.74 -5.18
C ASP A 93 15.61 2.76 -4.96
N ILE A 94 15.77 1.46 -5.25
CA ILE A 94 14.77 0.45 -4.85
C ILE A 94 15.30 -0.56 -3.84
N LYS A 95 16.61 -0.52 -3.55
CA LYS A 95 17.23 -1.44 -2.58
C LYS A 95 16.91 -1.07 -1.13
N PRO A 96 16.87 -2.05 -0.21
CA PRO A 96 16.96 -3.50 -0.48
C PRO A 96 15.66 -4.06 -1.07
N VAL A 97 15.81 -4.98 -2.03
CA VAL A 97 14.71 -5.72 -2.66
C VAL A 97 14.64 -7.11 -2.02
N TYR A 98 13.45 -7.50 -1.56
CA TYR A 98 13.23 -8.79 -0.88
C TYR A 98 12.76 -9.89 -1.83
N GLY A 99 12.13 -9.52 -2.94
CA GLY A 99 11.68 -10.46 -3.96
C GLY A 99 10.96 -9.73 -5.09
N LEU A 100 10.79 -10.42 -6.21
CA LEU A 100 10.06 -9.93 -7.37
C LEU A 100 8.74 -10.68 -7.53
N ILE A 101 7.69 -9.99 -7.97
CA ILE A 101 6.39 -10.55 -8.32
C ILE A 101 6.18 -10.28 -9.80
N PHE A 102 6.02 -11.33 -10.58
CA PHE A 102 5.82 -11.25 -12.02
C PHE A 102 4.42 -11.75 -12.39
N LEU A 103 3.66 -10.90 -13.06
CA LEU A 103 2.34 -11.17 -13.61
C LEU A 103 2.45 -11.39 -15.12
N PHE A 104 1.82 -12.45 -15.61
CA PHE A 104 1.74 -12.74 -17.04
C PHE A 104 0.41 -13.42 -17.38
N LYS A 105 0.01 -13.36 -18.66
CA LYS A 105 -1.12 -14.13 -19.17
C LYS A 105 -0.80 -15.62 -19.04
N TRP A 106 -1.58 -16.36 -18.27
CA TRP A 106 -1.36 -17.79 -18.05
C TRP A 106 -1.59 -18.57 -19.34
N ARG A 107 -0.59 -19.35 -19.75
CA ARG A 107 -0.71 -20.39 -20.77
C ARG A 107 -0.58 -21.74 -20.08
N HIS A 108 -1.29 -22.76 -20.56
CA HIS A 108 -1.19 -24.10 -20.00
C HIS A 108 0.24 -24.62 -20.14
N ASP A 109 0.99 -24.62 -19.04
CA ASP A 109 2.35 -25.15 -19.01
C ASP A 109 2.28 -26.67 -19.19
N LYS A 110 2.98 -27.20 -20.19
CA LYS A 110 3.12 -28.65 -20.40
C LYS A 110 4.21 -29.24 -19.52
N THR A 111 5.04 -28.40 -18.90
CA THR A 111 6.16 -28.81 -18.07
C THR A 111 5.76 -28.80 -16.60
N ASN A 112 5.72 -29.97 -15.97
CA ASN A 112 5.40 -30.10 -14.55
C ASN A 112 6.66 -29.87 -13.70
N ARG A 113 7.32 -28.71 -13.89
CA ARG A 113 8.56 -28.35 -13.19
C ARG A 113 8.25 -27.99 -11.73
N GLY A 114 9.15 -28.34 -10.82
CA GLY A 114 9.03 -28.11 -9.37
C GLY A 114 9.67 -29.25 -8.59
N GLU A 115 10.33 -28.94 -7.48
CA GLU A 115 10.87 -29.99 -6.60
C GLU A 115 9.72 -30.81 -6.00
N GLU A 116 9.81 -32.14 -6.07
CA GLU A 116 8.75 -33.04 -5.59
C GLU A 116 8.65 -33.03 -4.05
N ALA A 117 9.77 -32.80 -3.37
CA ALA A 117 9.83 -32.51 -1.95
C ALA A 117 10.23 -31.04 -1.75
N VAL A 118 9.46 -30.31 -0.94
CA VAL A 118 9.77 -28.93 -0.59
C VAL A 118 10.87 -28.93 0.48
N PRO A 119 12.01 -28.24 0.26
CA PRO A 119 13.04 -28.12 1.27
C PRO A 119 12.52 -27.44 2.56
N ASP A 120 12.99 -27.89 3.72
CA ASP A 120 12.54 -27.40 5.04
C ASP A 120 12.72 -25.89 5.22
N ASN A 121 13.69 -25.29 4.51
CA ASN A 121 14.00 -23.87 4.56
C ASN A 121 13.15 -23.01 3.61
N VAL A 122 12.31 -23.62 2.76
CA VAL A 122 11.45 -22.92 1.78
C VAL A 122 9.99 -23.04 2.18
N TYR A 123 9.35 -21.90 2.45
CA TYR A 123 7.90 -21.83 2.60
C TYR A 123 7.24 -21.79 1.20
N PHE A 124 6.54 -22.86 0.83
CA PHE A 124 5.81 -22.96 -0.43
C PHE A 124 4.36 -23.40 -0.21
N ALA A 125 3.42 -22.75 -0.90
CA ALA A 125 1.99 -23.03 -0.81
C ALA A 125 1.36 -23.07 -2.21
N ASN A 126 0.52 -24.06 -2.47
CA ASN A 126 -0.20 -24.16 -3.73
C ASN A 126 -1.40 -23.21 -3.78
N GLN A 127 -1.71 -22.72 -4.97
CA GLN A 127 -2.89 -21.89 -5.20
C GLN A 127 -4.13 -22.77 -5.23
N VAL A 128 -5.02 -22.53 -4.26
CA VAL A 128 -6.31 -23.24 -4.15
C VAL A 128 -7.46 -22.39 -4.69
N ILE A 129 -7.33 -21.05 -4.65
CA ILE A 129 -8.33 -20.10 -5.16
C ILE A 129 -7.66 -19.17 -6.17
N GLN A 130 -8.22 -19.09 -7.39
CA GLN A 130 -7.65 -18.31 -8.50
C GLN A 130 -7.50 -16.82 -8.16
N ASN A 131 -8.53 -16.20 -7.58
CA ASN A 131 -8.53 -14.76 -7.31
C ASN A 131 -7.62 -14.35 -6.14
N ALA A 132 -7.06 -15.31 -5.37
CA ALA A 132 -6.16 -15.02 -4.24
C ALA A 132 -4.69 -14.85 -4.66
N CYS A 133 -4.39 -14.97 -5.95
CA CYS A 133 -3.03 -15.05 -6.50
C CYS A 133 -2.11 -13.88 -6.10
N ALA A 134 -2.62 -12.64 -6.09
CA ALA A 134 -1.85 -11.46 -5.70
C ALA A 134 -1.38 -11.54 -4.24
N THR A 135 -2.29 -11.84 -3.30
CA THR A 135 -1.95 -12.02 -1.88
C THR A 135 -1.01 -13.20 -1.68
N GLN A 136 -1.24 -14.30 -2.41
CA GLN A 136 -0.39 -15.48 -2.31
C GLN A 136 1.05 -15.20 -2.79
N ALA A 137 1.23 -14.44 -3.86
CA ALA A 137 2.55 -14.04 -4.34
C ALA A 137 3.30 -13.18 -3.30
N ILE A 138 2.63 -12.20 -2.69
CA ILE A 138 3.21 -11.38 -1.61
C ILE A 138 3.63 -12.27 -0.42
N LEU A 139 2.75 -13.15 0.03
CA LEU A 139 3.03 -14.05 1.16
C LEU A 139 4.15 -15.05 0.85
N SER A 140 4.27 -15.48 -0.41
CA SER A 140 5.38 -16.34 -0.85
C SER A 140 6.74 -15.65 -0.68
N ILE A 141 6.82 -14.32 -0.79
CA ILE A 141 8.05 -13.58 -0.49
C ILE A 141 8.20 -13.39 1.01
N VAL A 142 7.19 -12.80 1.65
CA VAL A 142 7.26 -12.34 3.04
C VAL A 142 7.51 -13.49 4.02
N LEU A 143 6.87 -14.64 3.82
CA LEU A 143 7.06 -15.81 4.68
C LEU A 143 8.43 -16.48 4.48
N ASN A 144 9.14 -16.20 3.40
CA ASN A 144 10.53 -16.63 3.19
C ASN A 144 11.56 -15.58 3.62
N CYS A 145 11.12 -14.37 3.97
CA CYS A 145 11.97 -13.23 4.35
C CYS A 145 11.72 -12.76 5.80
N ASP A 146 11.15 -13.60 6.66
CA ASP A 146 10.75 -13.28 8.05
C ASP A 146 11.92 -12.96 9.00
N LYS A 147 13.16 -13.31 8.61
CA LYS A 147 14.39 -12.88 9.28
C LYS A 147 14.77 -11.42 8.97
N GLN A 148 14.28 -10.88 7.84
CA GLN A 148 14.62 -9.55 7.33
C GLN A 148 13.45 -8.56 7.43
N ILE A 149 12.22 -9.08 7.44
CA ILE A 149 10.97 -8.32 7.45
C ILE A 149 10.21 -8.63 8.74
N ASP A 150 9.70 -7.59 9.41
CA ASP A 150 8.72 -7.79 10.48
C ASP A 150 7.36 -8.10 9.84
N ILE A 151 7.02 -9.40 9.80
CA ILE A 151 5.80 -9.91 9.17
C ILE A 151 4.55 -9.73 10.06
N GLY A 152 4.71 -9.24 11.29
CA GLY A 152 3.62 -9.13 12.26
C GLY A 152 3.29 -10.45 12.96
N ASP A 153 2.50 -10.36 14.03
CA ASP A 153 2.22 -11.50 14.91
C ASP A 153 1.28 -12.51 14.24
N ASP A 154 0.23 -12.04 13.54
CA ASP A 154 -0.73 -12.91 12.85
C ASP A 154 -0.06 -13.80 11.79
N LEU A 155 0.83 -13.24 10.96
CA LEU A 155 1.54 -14.03 9.96
C LEU A 155 2.63 -14.92 10.57
N ARG A 156 3.23 -14.53 11.70
CA ARG A 156 4.18 -15.37 12.42
C ARG A 156 3.49 -16.59 13.00
N GLU A 157 2.34 -16.40 13.64
CA GLU A 157 1.50 -17.49 14.13
C GLU A 157 1.02 -18.37 12.98
N PHE A 158 0.58 -17.76 11.87
CA PHE A 158 0.17 -18.49 10.67
C PHE A 158 1.30 -19.36 10.11
N LYS A 159 2.53 -18.81 10.00
CA LYS A 159 3.71 -19.53 9.50
C LYS A 159 4.05 -20.72 10.39
N GLU A 160 4.02 -20.54 11.71
CA GLU A 160 4.29 -21.61 12.67
C GLU A 160 3.21 -22.69 12.63
N PHE A 161 1.94 -22.29 12.63
CA PHE A 161 0.80 -23.21 12.55
C PHE A 161 0.83 -24.08 11.29
N THR A 162 1.25 -23.51 10.16
CA THR A 162 1.27 -24.18 8.86
C THR A 162 2.61 -24.84 8.52
N LYS A 163 3.60 -24.78 9.40
CA LYS A 163 4.98 -25.21 9.13
C LYS A 163 5.08 -26.61 8.52
N GLU A 164 4.44 -27.59 9.16
CA GLU A 164 4.45 -29.01 8.81
C GLU A 164 3.41 -29.40 7.74
N PHE A 165 2.63 -28.44 7.23
CA PHE A 165 1.58 -28.73 6.26
C PHE A 165 2.18 -28.96 4.87
N SER A 166 1.54 -29.86 4.12
CA SER A 166 1.84 -30.01 2.69
C SER A 166 1.48 -28.73 1.92
N PRO A 167 2.12 -28.44 0.78
CA PRO A 167 1.85 -27.20 0.03
C PRO A 167 0.37 -26.98 -0.35
N PRO A 168 -0.43 -28.00 -0.73
CA PRO A 168 -1.86 -27.85 -0.92
C PRO A 168 -2.61 -27.46 0.36
N LEU A 169 -2.21 -28.02 1.50
CA LEU A 169 -2.84 -27.72 2.79
C LEU A 169 -2.45 -26.32 3.27
N LYS A 170 -1.21 -25.87 3.07
CA LYS A 170 -0.80 -24.45 3.27
C LYS A 170 -1.70 -23.51 2.47
N GLY A 171 -1.88 -23.80 1.17
CA GLY A 171 -2.76 -23.04 0.29
C GLY A 171 -4.22 -23.00 0.75
N LEU A 172 -4.75 -24.14 1.19
CA LEU A 172 -6.11 -24.24 1.73
C LEU A 172 -6.25 -23.39 3.00
N THR A 173 -5.30 -23.47 3.92
CA THR A 173 -5.30 -22.68 5.16
C THR A 173 -5.22 -21.18 4.86
N MET A 174 -4.37 -20.76 3.90
CA MET A 174 -4.32 -19.37 3.43
C MET A 174 -5.68 -18.90 2.90
N SER A 175 -6.31 -19.73 2.07
CA SER A 175 -7.60 -19.41 1.43
C SER A 175 -8.78 -19.29 2.42
N ASN A 176 -8.67 -19.94 3.58
CA ASN A 176 -9.64 -19.93 4.66
C ASN A 176 -9.39 -18.83 5.69
N SER A 177 -8.27 -18.10 5.60
CA SER A 177 -7.97 -17.02 6.54
C SER A 177 -8.91 -15.83 6.32
N GLU A 178 -9.73 -15.54 7.34
CA GLU A 178 -10.64 -14.40 7.32
C GLU A 178 -9.89 -13.06 7.27
N LEU A 179 -8.76 -12.94 7.98
CA LEU A 179 -7.89 -11.77 7.93
C LEU A 179 -7.41 -11.50 6.50
N LEU A 180 -6.78 -12.51 5.88
CA LEU A 180 -6.22 -12.36 4.53
C LEU A 180 -7.31 -12.01 3.51
N ARG A 181 -8.45 -12.70 3.57
CA ARG A 181 -9.56 -12.46 2.65
C ARG A 181 -10.21 -11.10 2.86
N THR A 182 -10.43 -10.68 4.12
CA THR A 182 -11.06 -9.39 4.44
C THR A 182 -10.20 -8.23 3.94
N VAL A 183 -8.90 -8.29 4.21
CA VAL A 183 -7.95 -7.28 3.74
C VAL A 183 -7.90 -7.28 2.22
N HIS A 184 -7.70 -8.45 1.59
CA HIS A 184 -7.68 -8.60 0.13
C HIS A 184 -8.93 -8.01 -0.53
N ASN A 185 -10.12 -8.44 -0.14
CA ASN A 185 -11.38 -7.94 -0.70
C ASN A 185 -11.61 -6.45 -0.40
N GLY A 186 -10.95 -5.91 0.63
CA GLY A 186 -10.93 -4.48 0.93
C GLY A 186 -10.35 -3.62 -0.20
N PHE A 187 -9.53 -4.18 -1.09
CA PHE A 187 -8.96 -3.48 -2.25
C PHE A 187 -9.75 -3.74 -3.55
N ALA A 188 -10.79 -4.57 -3.52
CA ALA A 188 -11.59 -4.86 -4.70
C ALA A 188 -12.51 -3.69 -5.10
N ARG A 189 -12.67 -3.50 -6.41
CA ARG A 189 -13.59 -2.50 -6.99
C ARG A 189 -15.04 -2.82 -6.59
N PRO A 190 -15.95 -1.84 -6.49
CA PRO A 190 -17.33 -2.05 -6.04
C PRO A 190 -18.10 -3.11 -6.83
N HIS A 191 -17.82 -3.24 -8.13
CA HIS A 191 -18.45 -4.25 -8.99
C HIS A 191 -17.87 -5.66 -8.83
N ALA A 192 -16.65 -5.78 -8.29
CA ALA A 192 -16.00 -7.05 -8.00
C ALA A 192 -16.31 -7.56 -6.59
N GLN A 193 -17.03 -6.78 -5.78
CA GLN A 193 -17.40 -7.15 -4.42
C GLN A 193 -18.39 -8.33 -4.40
N PRO A 194 -18.31 -9.22 -3.39
CA PRO A 194 -19.11 -10.45 -3.33
C PRO A 194 -20.62 -10.22 -3.44
N GLU A 195 -21.12 -9.19 -2.77
CA GLU A 195 -22.54 -8.83 -2.73
C GLU A 195 -23.08 -8.48 -4.13
N GLN A 196 -22.26 -7.85 -4.97
CA GLN A 196 -22.62 -7.49 -6.33
C GLN A 196 -22.53 -8.70 -7.29
N LEU A 197 -21.52 -9.56 -7.11
CA LEU A 197 -21.37 -10.81 -7.87
C LEU A 197 -22.55 -11.77 -7.63
N GLU A 198 -23.06 -11.85 -6.40
CA GLU A 198 -24.26 -12.66 -6.09
C GLU A 198 -25.54 -12.12 -6.74
N ILE A 199 -25.63 -10.79 -6.95
CA ILE A 199 -26.74 -10.15 -7.65
C ILE A 199 -26.64 -10.39 -9.16
N ASP A 200 -25.45 -10.30 -9.73
CA ASP A 200 -25.23 -10.51 -11.17
C ASP A 200 -25.31 -12.00 -11.56
N ALA A 201 -24.93 -12.93 -10.69
CA ALA A 201 -25.12 -14.36 -10.88
C ALA A 201 -26.61 -14.78 -10.92
N LYS A 202 -27.53 -13.95 -10.40
CA LYS A 202 -28.98 -14.17 -10.45
C LYS A 202 -29.64 -13.64 -11.73
N LYS A 203 -28.90 -12.95 -12.60
CA LYS A 203 -29.42 -12.50 -13.91
C LYS A 203 -29.25 -13.61 -14.96
N PRO A 204 -30.27 -13.91 -15.79
CA PRO A 204 -30.14 -14.92 -16.83
C PRO A 204 -29.13 -14.46 -17.89
N GLN A 205 -27.99 -15.15 -17.98
CA GLN A 205 -27.02 -14.93 -19.06
C GLN A 205 -27.64 -15.34 -20.40
N LYS A 206 -27.96 -14.36 -21.25
CA LYS A 206 -28.32 -14.61 -22.65
C LYS A 206 -27.06 -15.13 -23.36
N LYS A 207 -27.09 -16.40 -23.81
CA LYS A 207 -26.08 -16.97 -24.69
C LYS A 207 -26.03 -16.15 -25.99
N LYS A 208 -25.09 -15.22 -26.11
CA LYS A 208 -24.71 -14.64 -27.41
C LYS A 208 -23.90 -15.69 -28.16
N GLN A 209 -24.23 -15.86 -29.44
CA GLN A 209 -23.61 -16.79 -30.36
C GLN A 209 -22.20 -16.26 -30.69
N LYS A 210 -21.17 -17.01 -30.28
CA LYS A 210 -19.75 -16.62 -30.30
C LYS A 210 -19.17 -16.73 -31.71
N THR A 211 -18.48 -15.69 -32.17
CA THR A 211 -17.66 -15.68 -33.39
C THR A 211 -16.20 -15.41 -33.01
N SER A 212 -15.30 -16.21 -33.59
CA SER A 212 -14.05 -16.67 -32.99
C SER A 212 -12.79 -15.86 -33.31
N THR A 213 -12.83 -14.52 -33.28
CA THR A 213 -11.64 -13.72 -33.63
C THR A 213 -11.27 -12.60 -32.67
N GLU A 214 -12.12 -12.24 -31.70
CA GLU A 214 -11.84 -11.18 -30.72
C GLU A 214 -12.02 -11.64 -29.25
N GLU A 215 -12.42 -12.91 -29.01
CA GLU A 215 -12.77 -13.43 -27.67
C GLU A 215 -11.60 -14.00 -26.85
N ASP A 216 -10.40 -14.19 -27.41
CA ASP A 216 -9.26 -14.74 -26.66
C ASP A 216 -8.65 -13.77 -25.61
N ASP A 217 -9.18 -12.55 -25.53
CA ASP A 217 -8.72 -11.49 -24.64
C ASP A 217 -9.61 -11.22 -23.41
N GLU A 218 -10.93 -11.44 -23.49
CA GLU A 218 -11.82 -11.23 -22.34
C GLU A 218 -11.75 -12.38 -21.32
N ASP A 219 -11.40 -13.59 -21.76
CA ASP A 219 -11.26 -14.78 -20.92
C ASP A 219 -9.79 -15.06 -20.51
N ALA A 220 -8.87 -14.09 -20.75
CA ALA A 220 -7.46 -14.24 -20.42
C ALA A 220 -7.22 -14.33 -18.90
N VAL A 221 -6.85 -15.51 -18.42
CA VAL A 221 -6.47 -15.73 -17.02
C VAL A 221 -5.04 -15.23 -16.81
N TYR A 222 -4.83 -14.31 -15.88
CA TYR A 222 -3.50 -13.85 -15.48
C TYR A 222 -3.02 -14.60 -14.24
N HIS A 223 -1.70 -14.78 -14.12
CA HIS A 223 -1.09 -15.52 -13.02
C HIS A 223 0.15 -14.82 -12.46
N TYR A 224 0.30 -14.88 -11.14
CA TYR A 224 1.44 -14.31 -10.43
C TYR A 224 2.43 -15.40 -10.02
N VAL A 225 3.71 -15.09 -10.20
CA VAL A 225 4.83 -15.92 -9.73
C VAL A 225 5.82 -15.04 -8.97
N SER A 226 6.41 -15.58 -7.91
CA SER A 226 7.39 -14.86 -7.09
C SER A 226 8.81 -15.37 -7.30
N TYR A 227 9.79 -14.47 -7.33
CA TYR A 227 11.21 -14.81 -7.32
C TYR A 227 11.84 -14.31 -6.02
N VAL A 228 12.49 -15.22 -5.28
CA VAL A 228 12.96 -14.93 -3.92
C VAL A 228 14.35 -15.56 -3.70
N PRO A 229 15.34 -14.79 -3.20
CA PRO A 229 16.60 -15.36 -2.73
C PRO A 229 16.40 -16.02 -1.36
N ILE A 230 16.64 -17.32 -1.24
CA ILE A 230 16.51 -18.11 -0.01
C ILE A 230 17.77 -18.97 0.17
N ASP A 231 18.47 -18.75 1.29
CA ASP A 231 19.67 -19.48 1.71
C ASP A 231 20.69 -19.74 0.58
N GLY A 232 21.06 -18.68 -0.13
CA GLY A 232 22.11 -18.72 -1.16
C GLY A 232 21.63 -19.16 -2.54
N TYR A 233 20.32 -19.36 -2.75
CA TYR A 233 19.76 -19.71 -4.06
C TYR A 233 18.57 -18.84 -4.42
N LEU A 234 18.41 -18.56 -5.71
CA LEU A 234 17.23 -17.93 -6.27
C LEU A 234 16.17 -19.01 -6.52
N TRP A 235 14.97 -18.76 -6.01
CA TRP A 235 13.82 -19.65 -6.15
C TRP A 235 12.71 -18.96 -6.93
N GLU A 236 12.05 -19.72 -7.80
CA GLU A 236 10.77 -19.37 -8.38
C GLU A 236 9.65 -20.10 -7.61
N LEU A 237 8.72 -19.34 -7.05
CA LEU A 237 7.59 -19.81 -6.27
C LEU A 237 6.30 -19.55 -7.06
N ASP A 238 5.82 -20.59 -7.74
CA ASP A 238 4.60 -20.59 -8.53
C ASP A 238 3.55 -21.50 -7.87
N GLY A 239 2.46 -20.92 -7.38
CA GLY A 239 1.41 -21.66 -6.68
C GLY A 239 0.70 -22.73 -7.52
N LEU A 240 0.79 -22.67 -8.87
CA LEU A 240 0.20 -23.66 -9.77
C LEU A 240 1.14 -24.84 -10.07
N LYS A 241 2.42 -24.75 -9.68
CA LYS A 241 3.40 -25.84 -9.84
C LYS A 241 3.34 -26.83 -8.68
N ARG A 242 3.88 -28.03 -8.89
CA ARG A 242 3.95 -29.07 -7.84
C ARG A 242 4.78 -28.67 -6.62
N GLY A 243 5.79 -27.84 -6.82
CA GLY A 243 6.72 -27.42 -5.79
C GLY A 243 7.51 -26.17 -6.23
N PRO A 244 8.34 -25.63 -5.34
CA PRO A 244 9.22 -24.51 -5.68
C PRO A 244 10.24 -24.95 -6.75
N VAL A 245 10.70 -24.02 -7.56
CA VAL A 245 11.71 -24.28 -8.59
C VAL A 245 13.00 -23.58 -8.19
N LYS A 246 14.02 -24.38 -7.86
CA LYS A 246 15.38 -23.88 -7.62
C LYS A 246 16.00 -23.45 -8.94
N LEU A 247 16.39 -22.18 -9.06
CA LEU A 247 16.96 -21.63 -10.28
C LEU A 247 18.48 -21.72 -10.28
N LYS A 248 19.15 -20.87 -9.50
CA LYS A 248 20.61 -20.70 -9.51
C LYS A 248 21.11 -20.26 -8.13
N GLU A 249 22.38 -20.51 -7.84
CA GLU A 249 23.05 -19.97 -6.65
C GLU A 249 23.17 -18.45 -6.77
N CYS A 250 22.92 -17.72 -5.69
CA CYS A 250 22.94 -16.26 -5.64
C CYS A 250 23.34 -15.72 -4.26
N THR A 251 23.81 -14.49 -4.22
CA THR A 251 24.05 -13.71 -3.01
C THR A 251 22.99 -12.62 -2.85
N SER A 252 22.99 -11.92 -1.70
CA SER A 252 22.16 -10.73 -1.49
C SER A 252 22.39 -9.64 -2.55
N ASP A 253 23.58 -9.63 -3.16
CA ASP A 253 24.04 -8.52 -3.98
C ASP A 253 23.81 -8.77 -5.49
N ASN A 254 23.80 -10.04 -5.93
CA ASN A 254 23.74 -10.40 -7.35
C ASN A 254 22.47 -11.13 -7.78
N TRP A 255 21.55 -11.46 -6.86
CA TRP A 255 20.38 -12.28 -7.21
C TRP A 255 19.46 -11.61 -8.23
N LEU A 256 19.43 -10.26 -8.28
CA LEU A 256 18.67 -9.50 -9.27
C LEU A 256 19.25 -9.66 -10.68
N ASP A 257 20.58 -9.70 -10.82
CA ASP A 257 21.26 -9.95 -12.11
C ASP A 257 21.02 -11.36 -12.63
N ILE A 258 20.67 -12.28 -11.73
CA ILE A 258 20.28 -13.65 -12.06
C ILE A 258 18.79 -13.72 -12.39
N ALA A 259 17.93 -13.04 -11.63
CA ALA A 259 16.49 -13.04 -11.81
C ALA A 259 16.07 -12.37 -13.12
N ARG A 260 16.69 -11.24 -13.48
CA ARG A 260 16.39 -10.46 -14.69
C ARG A 260 16.43 -11.33 -15.97
N PRO A 261 17.52 -12.06 -16.29
CA PRO A 261 17.54 -12.97 -17.44
C PRO A 261 16.51 -14.09 -17.38
N GLU A 262 16.18 -14.63 -16.20
CA GLU A 262 15.17 -15.69 -16.09
C GLU A 262 13.75 -15.15 -16.36
N ILE A 263 13.46 -13.93 -15.91
CA ILE A 263 12.20 -13.22 -16.24
C ILE A 263 12.17 -12.86 -17.73
N GLN A 264 13.28 -12.35 -18.28
CA GLN A 264 13.37 -11.99 -19.70
C GLN A 264 13.13 -13.21 -20.60
N LYS A 265 13.77 -14.35 -20.32
CA LYS A 265 13.51 -15.62 -21.04
C LYS A 265 12.03 -15.99 -21.01
N ARG A 266 11.35 -15.75 -19.88
CA ARG A 266 9.92 -15.99 -19.76
C ARG A 266 9.14 -15.02 -20.63
N ILE A 267 9.44 -13.72 -20.64
CA ILE A 267 8.80 -12.74 -21.55
C ILE A 267 9.01 -13.14 -23.02
N ASP A 268 10.23 -13.50 -23.41
CA ASP A 268 10.58 -13.89 -24.77
C ASP A 268 9.77 -15.10 -25.25
N ALA A 269 9.48 -16.05 -24.36
CA ALA A 269 8.67 -17.23 -24.67
C ALA A 269 7.19 -16.94 -24.97
N TYR A 270 6.70 -15.74 -24.64
CA TYR A 270 5.35 -15.27 -24.96
C TYR A 270 5.35 -14.30 -26.15
N SER A 271 6.54 -13.87 -26.56
CA SER A 271 6.78 -12.84 -27.58
C SER A 271 6.72 -13.42 -28.99
N ASP A 272 5.57 -13.97 -29.37
CA ASP A 272 5.20 -14.17 -30.78
C ASP A 272 4.87 -12.82 -31.48
N GLY A 273 5.20 -11.69 -30.83
CA GLY A 273 5.14 -10.33 -31.38
C GLY A 273 4.02 -9.42 -30.87
N GLU A 274 3.01 -9.97 -30.17
CA GLU A 274 1.78 -9.22 -29.85
C GLU A 274 1.42 -9.15 -28.35
N GLU A 275 1.94 -10.04 -27.49
CA GLU A 275 1.61 -10.04 -26.06
C GLU A 275 2.55 -9.12 -25.27
N ILE A 276 2.00 -8.02 -24.76
CA ILE A 276 2.74 -7.02 -23.95
C ILE A 276 2.20 -6.91 -22.51
N ARG A 277 1.19 -7.72 -22.14
CA ARG A 277 0.50 -7.58 -20.85
C ARG A 277 1.24 -8.36 -19.77
N PHE A 278 2.37 -7.78 -19.37
CA PHE A 278 3.15 -8.18 -18.21
C PHE A 278 3.13 -7.07 -17.17
N ASN A 279 3.24 -7.45 -15.91
CA ASN A 279 3.50 -6.50 -14.85
C ASN A 279 4.57 -7.10 -13.93
N LEU A 280 5.57 -6.29 -13.59
CA LEU A 280 6.65 -6.67 -12.70
C LEU A 280 6.63 -5.74 -11.50
N MET A 281 6.68 -6.31 -10.31
CA MET A 281 6.75 -5.57 -9.07
C MET A 281 7.89 -6.08 -8.21
N ALA A 282 8.44 -5.20 -7.40
CA ALA A 282 9.42 -5.51 -6.39
C ALA A 282 8.82 -5.29 -4.99
N LEU A 283 8.96 -6.27 -4.11
CA LEU A 283 8.72 -6.06 -2.69
C LEU A 283 10.01 -5.50 -2.08
N ILE A 284 9.97 -4.26 -1.60
CA ILE A 284 11.14 -3.53 -1.12
C ILE A 284 10.95 -3.01 0.29
N ARG A 285 12.04 -2.58 0.94
CA ARG A 285 11.94 -1.81 2.19
C ARG A 285 11.18 -0.51 1.94
N ASP A 286 10.33 -0.13 2.89
CA ASP A 286 9.66 1.17 2.84
C ASP A 286 10.69 2.31 2.65
N ARG A 287 10.56 3.02 1.53
CA ARG A 287 11.52 4.04 1.09
C ARG A 287 11.60 5.22 2.04
N ARG A 288 10.53 5.55 2.76
CA ARG A 288 10.56 6.61 3.78
C ARG A 288 11.47 6.23 4.94
N LEU A 289 11.55 4.95 5.30
CA LEU A 289 12.46 4.48 6.33
C LEU A 289 13.92 4.51 5.85
N VAL A 290 14.17 4.09 4.60
CA VAL A 290 15.51 4.13 4.01
C VAL A 290 16.02 5.57 3.89
N LEU A 291 15.23 6.45 3.29
CA LEU A 291 15.57 7.86 3.11
C LEU A 291 15.64 8.62 4.45
N GLY A 292 14.76 8.28 5.40
CA GLY A 292 14.81 8.83 6.75
C GLY A 292 16.10 8.46 7.50
N ARG A 293 16.57 7.21 7.38
CA ARG A 293 17.87 6.80 7.92
C ARG A 293 19.01 7.56 7.25
N LYS A 294 19.03 7.64 5.92
CA LYS A 294 20.06 8.41 5.18
C LYS A 294 20.07 9.88 5.60
N MET A 295 18.91 10.51 5.76
CA MET A 295 18.81 11.89 6.26
C MET A 295 19.43 12.02 7.65
N LEU A 296 19.14 11.07 8.54
CA LEU A 296 19.67 11.05 9.91
C LEU A 296 21.20 10.88 9.94
N GLU A 297 21.76 10.02 9.07
CA GLU A 297 23.20 9.84 8.89
C GLU A 297 23.88 11.14 8.44
N ARG A 298 23.31 11.81 7.43
CA ARG A 298 23.85 13.09 6.94
C ARG A 298 23.72 14.20 7.97
N ASP A 299 22.62 14.28 8.71
CA ASP A 299 22.44 15.25 9.80
C ASP A 299 23.43 15.02 10.95
N HIS A 300 23.71 13.75 11.28
CA HIS A 300 24.71 13.41 12.29
C HIS A 300 26.09 13.86 11.83
N LEU A 301 26.47 13.53 10.59
CA LEU A 301 27.76 13.92 10.02
C LEU A 301 27.90 15.45 9.96
N LYS A 302 26.87 16.16 9.51
CA LYS A 302 26.80 17.63 9.55
C LYS A 302 27.12 18.13 10.97
N THR A 303 26.43 17.61 11.98
CA THR A 303 26.65 18.00 13.39
C THR A 303 28.10 17.80 13.84
N GLN A 304 28.75 16.70 13.43
CA GLN A 304 30.17 16.46 13.75
C GLN A 304 31.09 17.46 13.05
N VAL A 305 30.83 17.77 11.78
CA VAL A 305 31.59 18.76 11.02
C VAL A 305 31.45 20.14 11.65
N GLU A 306 30.24 20.55 12.02
CA GLU A 306 29.99 21.84 12.67
C GLU A 306 30.70 21.95 14.02
N ARG A 307 30.65 20.90 14.85
CA ARG A 307 31.38 20.86 16.13
C ARG A 307 32.88 20.98 15.93
N ARG A 308 33.42 20.34 14.89
CA ARG A 308 34.85 20.40 14.57
C ARG A 308 35.24 21.78 14.09
N LEU A 309 34.44 22.39 13.21
CA LEU A 309 34.63 23.77 12.76
C LEU A 309 34.55 24.77 13.91
N ASP A 310 33.55 24.64 14.79
CA ASP A 310 33.41 25.46 16.01
C ASP A 310 34.66 25.38 16.91
N THR A 311 35.36 24.24 16.92
CA THR A 311 36.60 24.06 17.69
C THR A 311 37.81 24.69 17.02
N LEU A 312 37.92 24.62 15.69
CA LEU A 312 39.08 25.08 14.94
C LEU A 312 39.02 26.57 14.61
N ASP A 313 37.85 27.07 14.26
CA ASP A 313 37.61 28.46 13.89
C ASP A 313 36.14 28.83 14.17
N PRO A 314 35.82 29.38 15.35
CA PRO A 314 34.45 29.82 15.70
C PRO A 314 33.84 30.87 14.75
N SER A 315 34.65 31.56 13.95
CA SER A 315 34.19 32.62 13.05
C SER A 315 33.58 32.08 11.75
N TRP A 316 33.76 30.77 11.46
CA TRP A 316 33.26 30.12 10.25
C TRP A 316 31.77 30.34 9.99
N ARG A 317 30.96 30.47 11.05
CA ARG A 317 29.52 30.74 10.95
C ARG A 317 29.21 32.14 10.40
N GLY A 318 30.10 33.10 10.62
CA GLY A 318 29.95 34.48 10.15
C GLY A 318 30.30 34.67 8.68
N ASP A 319 31.23 33.87 8.16
CA ASP A 319 31.66 33.89 6.76
C ASP A 319 30.63 33.23 5.82
N MET A 320 29.75 32.40 6.36
CA MET A 320 28.73 31.67 5.60
C MET A 320 27.46 32.48 5.28
N ARG A 321 27.53 33.82 5.20
CA ARG A 321 26.36 34.71 5.00
C ARG A 321 25.44 34.27 3.84
N VAL A 322 24.38 33.56 4.21
CA VAL A 322 22.93 33.81 3.95
C VAL A 322 22.55 34.40 2.59
N GLU A 323 22.78 33.67 1.50
CA GLU A 323 21.90 33.76 0.31
C GLU A 323 21.25 32.42 -0.04
N LYS A 324 21.77 31.29 0.49
CA LYS A 324 21.26 29.93 0.23
C LYS A 324 20.49 29.31 1.41
N TRP A 325 20.41 30.01 2.54
CA TRP A 325 19.80 29.51 3.78
C TRP A 325 18.33 29.86 3.96
N GLU A 326 17.79 30.74 3.11
CA GLU A 326 16.34 31.02 3.07
C GLU A 326 15.57 29.74 2.79
N GLU A 327 16.04 28.83 1.93
CA GLU A 327 15.32 27.58 1.64
C GLU A 327 15.21 26.60 2.83
N GLU A 328 16.21 26.48 3.71
CA GLU A 328 16.14 25.56 4.88
C GLU A 328 15.27 26.18 5.99
N TYR A 329 15.34 27.51 6.18
CA TYR A 329 14.53 28.25 7.14
C TYR A 329 13.07 28.44 6.69
N ASP A 330 12.85 28.70 5.40
CA ASP A 330 11.53 28.78 4.74
C ASP A 330 10.85 27.41 4.75
N PHE A 331 11.59 26.33 4.53
CA PHE A 331 11.06 24.98 4.63
C PHE A 331 10.69 24.60 6.08
N GLU A 332 11.53 24.93 7.06
CA GLU A 332 11.21 24.71 8.48
C GLU A 332 10.02 25.56 8.94
N THR A 333 9.91 26.81 8.46
CA THR A 333 8.76 27.68 8.76
C THR A 333 7.50 27.25 8.02
N GLU A 334 7.57 26.80 6.76
CA GLU A 334 6.43 26.25 6.01
C GLU A 334 5.94 24.94 6.65
N ARG A 335 6.86 24.07 7.09
CA ARG A 335 6.55 22.86 7.86
C ARG A 335 5.92 23.18 9.21
N ALA A 336 6.44 24.18 9.94
CA ALA A 336 5.83 24.64 11.19
C ALA A 336 4.42 25.21 10.97
N SER A 337 4.21 25.91 9.85
CA SER A 337 2.92 26.47 9.45
C SER A 337 1.89 25.40 9.06
N ARG A 338 2.32 24.31 8.39
CA ARG A 338 1.47 23.13 8.13
C ARG A 338 1.11 22.37 9.42
N ARG A 339 1.95 22.46 10.46
CA ARG A 339 1.73 21.82 11.77
C ARG A 339 0.72 22.58 12.64
N THR A 340 0.68 23.91 12.53
CA THR A 340 -0.28 24.76 13.27
C THR A 340 -1.67 24.77 12.65
N SER A 341 -1.81 24.58 11.34
CA SER A 341 -3.10 24.50 10.64
C SER A 341 -3.90 23.21 10.90
N LEU A 342 -3.27 22.18 11.49
CA LEU A 342 -3.88 20.89 11.84
C LEU A 342 -4.34 20.79 13.30
N SER A 343 -4.45 21.92 14.01
CA SER A 343 -5.07 21.95 15.34
C SER A 343 -6.59 21.74 15.21
N PRO A 344 -7.25 20.84 15.98
CA PRO A 344 -8.70 20.74 15.95
C PRO A 344 -9.30 22.07 16.38
N LEU A 345 -10.27 22.56 15.61
CA LEU A 345 -11.08 23.74 15.92
C LEU A 345 -11.51 23.68 17.40
N SER A 346 -10.91 24.52 18.24
CA SER A 346 -11.32 24.67 19.63
C SER A 346 -12.74 25.23 19.65
N SER A 347 -13.67 24.50 20.29
CA SER A 347 -15.06 24.92 20.48
C SER A 347 -15.18 26.25 21.22
N PRO A 348 -16.30 26.99 21.07
CA PRO A 348 -16.40 28.38 21.53
C PRO A 348 -16.38 28.47 23.06
N LYS A 349 -15.61 29.44 23.57
CA LYS A 349 -15.61 29.83 24.99
C LYS A 349 -16.99 30.35 25.38
N HIS A 350 -17.71 29.62 26.22
CA HIS A 350 -18.78 30.21 27.04
C HIS A 350 -18.19 30.75 28.35
N GLY A 351 -18.77 31.87 28.78
CA GLY A 351 -18.25 32.82 29.77
C GLY A 351 -18.11 32.30 31.20
N ALA A 352 -17.39 33.13 31.95
CA ALA A 352 -16.99 32.95 33.34
C ALA A 352 -18.14 32.72 34.33
N THR A 353 -17.92 31.83 35.30
CA THR A 353 -18.26 32.08 36.71
C THR A 353 -17.45 31.18 37.67
N THR A 354 -17.15 31.77 38.82
CA THR A 354 -16.23 31.49 39.94
C THR A 354 -16.43 30.14 40.67
N PRO A 355 -15.42 29.59 41.40
CA PRO A 355 -15.42 28.20 41.88
C PRO A 355 -15.91 28.06 43.33
N GLN A 356 -16.48 26.90 43.68
CA GLN A 356 -16.50 26.41 45.06
C GLN A 356 -16.36 24.87 45.16
N ASN A 357 -15.56 24.49 46.17
CA ASN A 357 -15.29 23.20 46.80
C ASN A 357 -16.37 22.10 46.71
N HIS A 358 -15.91 20.84 46.59
CA HIS A 358 -15.96 19.78 47.61
C HIS A 358 -15.78 18.38 46.96
N SER A 359 -14.86 17.56 47.50
CA SER A 359 -14.87 16.09 47.37
C SER A 359 -15.68 15.48 48.54
N PRO A 360 -15.88 14.14 48.68
CA PRO A 360 -15.70 12.98 47.77
C PRO A 360 -16.95 12.04 47.74
N ALA A 361 -16.92 10.95 46.96
CA ALA A 361 -17.23 9.57 47.39
C ALA A 361 -17.94 8.65 46.36
N SER A 362 -17.54 7.38 46.43
CA SER A 362 -18.26 6.12 46.16
C SER A 362 -18.13 5.41 44.80
N SER A 363 -17.46 4.27 44.93
CA SER A 363 -17.20 3.06 44.14
C SER A 363 -18.48 2.29 43.66
N PRO A 364 -18.38 1.02 43.20
CA PRO A 364 -18.04 0.57 41.84
C PRO A 364 -19.12 -0.36 41.23
N THR A 365 -19.18 -0.56 39.91
CA THR A 365 -19.93 -1.73 39.38
C THR A 365 -19.37 -2.27 38.07
N THR A 366 -18.66 -3.39 38.22
CA THR A 366 -18.67 -4.63 37.41
C THR A 366 -18.81 -4.56 35.90
N ALA A 367 -17.74 -5.03 35.25
CA ALA A 367 -17.70 -5.47 33.87
C ALA A 367 -18.32 -6.88 33.69
N SER A 368 -18.93 -7.10 32.52
CA SER A 368 -18.85 -8.38 31.79
C SER A 368 -18.96 -8.14 30.29
N PRO A 369 -18.36 -9.02 29.46
CA PRO A 369 -17.85 -8.65 28.16
C PRO A 369 -18.88 -8.96 27.07
N HIS A 370 -19.29 -7.93 26.33
CA HIS A 370 -19.90 -8.13 25.02
C HIS A 370 -18.87 -7.84 23.95
N THR A 371 -18.46 -8.92 23.27
CA THR A 371 -17.74 -8.94 22.02
C THR A 371 -18.46 -8.05 21.02
N MET A 372 -17.90 -6.89 20.73
CA MET A 372 -18.33 -6.04 19.64
C MET A 372 -17.76 -6.59 18.33
N PRO A 373 -18.54 -6.66 17.24
CA PRO A 373 -17.98 -6.92 15.93
C PRO A 373 -17.15 -5.70 15.53
N VAL A 374 -15.84 -5.87 15.45
CA VAL A 374 -14.93 -4.85 14.96
C VAL A 374 -15.16 -4.71 13.46
N LYS A 375 -16.10 -3.84 13.07
CA LYS A 375 -16.13 -3.28 11.72
C LYS A 375 -14.96 -2.31 11.62
N LEU A 376 -13.75 -2.84 11.38
CA LEU A 376 -12.61 -2.04 10.93
C LEU A 376 -12.97 -1.47 9.56
N GLY A 377 -13.51 -0.25 9.55
CA GLY A 377 -13.64 0.50 8.31
C GLY A 377 -12.24 0.71 7.74
N ILE A 378 -12.06 0.50 6.44
CA ILE A 378 -10.75 0.62 5.75
C ILE A 378 -10.14 2.02 5.94
N SER A 379 -10.96 3.04 6.23
CA SER A 379 -10.52 4.37 6.63
C SER A 379 -9.66 4.38 7.91
N ALA A 380 -9.81 3.39 8.80
CA ALA A 380 -8.98 3.21 10.01
C ALA A 380 -7.68 2.44 9.74
N LEU A 381 -7.60 1.69 8.63
CA LEU A 381 -6.37 1.01 8.18
C LEU A 381 -5.44 1.97 7.40
N LEU A 382 -5.96 3.12 6.95
CA LEU A 382 -5.31 4.08 6.05
C LEU A 382 -4.72 5.33 6.73
N THR A 383 -4.57 5.36 8.06
CA THR A 383 -3.78 6.40 8.75
C THR A 383 -2.91 5.78 9.84
N PRO A 384 -1.62 6.17 9.88
CA PRO A 384 -1.31 7.43 10.55
C PRO A 384 -0.68 8.44 9.59
N GLU A 385 -1.08 9.70 9.81
CA GLU A 385 -0.49 10.98 9.38
C GLU A 385 1.00 10.90 9.00
N PRO A 386 1.48 11.74 8.05
CA PRO A 386 2.91 11.81 7.74
C PRO A 386 3.67 12.15 9.03
N ARG A 387 4.38 11.17 9.59
CA ARG A 387 5.34 11.46 10.65
C ARG A 387 6.36 12.44 10.08
N PRO A 388 6.63 13.56 10.77
CA PRO A 388 7.63 14.50 10.32
C PRO A 388 8.97 13.79 10.04
N ILE A 389 9.72 14.22 9.01
CA ILE A 389 11.10 13.76 8.80
C ILE A 389 11.85 13.95 10.11
N MET A 390 12.32 12.85 10.68
CA MET A 390 12.90 12.80 12.02
C MET A 390 14.31 13.37 11.99
N THR A 391 14.57 14.37 12.83
CA THR A 391 15.89 14.99 12.96
C THR A 391 16.75 14.22 13.97
N VAL A 392 18.08 14.44 13.97
CA VAL A 392 18.98 13.88 15.01
C VAL A 392 18.52 14.23 16.42
N ARG A 393 17.91 15.41 16.62
CA ARG A 393 17.42 15.84 17.93
C ARG A 393 16.17 15.08 18.37
N ASP A 394 15.36 14.64 17.42
CA ASP A 394 14.11 13.93 17.65
C ASP A 394 14.28 12.40 17.59
N ALA A 395 15.45 11.92 17.17
CA ALA A 395 15.73 10.50 16.98
C ALA A 395 15.84 9.76 18.33
N PRO A 396 15.18 8.59 18.48
CA PRO A 396 15.33 7.76 19.67
C PRO A 396 16.80 7.39 19.92
N PRO A 397 17.27 7.39 21.19
CA PRO A 397 18.66 7.07 21.51
C PRO A 397 19.13 5.69 20.99
N GLU A 398 18.23 4.72 20.92
CA GLU A 398 18.52 3.38 20.41
C GLU A 398 18.85 3.40 18.91
N LEU A 399 18.10 4.17 18.13
CA LEU A 399 18.33 4.33 16.71
C LEU A 399 19.64 5.07 16.43
N MET A 400 19.96 6.09 17.23
CA MET A 400 21.25 6.78 17.13
C MET A 400 22.43 5.84 17.41
N ARG A 401 22.31 4.97 18.43
CA ARG A 401 23.33 3.95 18.71
C ARG A 401 23.46 2.92 17.57
N GLU A 402 22.35 2.56 16.93
CA GLU A 402 22.38 1.67 15.77
C GLU A 402 23.07 2.34 14.57
N LEU A 403 22.76 3.61 14.33
CA LEU A 403 23.36 4.43 13.28
C LEU A 403 24.87 4.58 13.47
N GLU A 404 25.32 4.86 14.69
CA GLU A 404 26.75 5.00 15.02
C GLU A 404 27.55 3.70 14.91
N ARG A 405 26.89 2.53 14.93
CA ARG A 405 27.52 1.23 14.67
C ARG A 405 27.75 0.98 13.18
N ASP A 406 27.18 1.79 12.29
CA ASP A 406 27.40 1.67 10.85
C ASP A 406 28.88 1.94 10.53
N PRO A 407 29.63 0.96 9.98
CA PRO A 407 31.06 1.12 9.73
C PRO A 407 31.40 2.25 8.76
N ALA A 408 30.53 2.51 7.77
CA ALA A 408 30.77 3.54 6.77
C ALA A 408 30.63 4.92 7.40
N LEU A 409 29.55 5.16 8.16
CA LEU A 409 29.34 6.40 8.87
C LEU A 409 30.41 6.63 9.95
N SER A 410 30.76 5.59 10.71
CA SER A 410 31.78 5.67 11.76
C SER A 410 33.14 6.12 11.18
N LYS A 411 33.53 5.57 10.03
CA LYS A 411 34.76 5.96 9.32
C LYS A 411 34.71 7.41 8.82
N GLU A 412 33.57 7.86 8.28
CA GLU A 412 33.40 9.26 7.88
C GLU A 412 33.52 10.22 9.08
N VAL A 413 32.86 9.88 10.20
CA VAL A 413 32.91 10.68 11.44
C VAL A 413 34.33 10.75 12.00
N GLU A 414 35.08 9.63 11.99
CA GLU A 414 36.46 9.65 12.46
C GLU A 414 37.35 10.50 11.56
N SER A 415 37.16 10.42 10.24
CA SER A 415 37.85 11.31 9.29
C SER A 415 37.57 12.80 9.55
N VAL A 416 36.35 13.14 10.00
CA VAL A 416 36.02 14.52 10.40
C VAL A 416 36.78 14.94 11.66
N ARG A 417 36.89 14.05 12.65
CA ARG A 417 37.60 14.33 13.91
C ARG A 417 39.09 14.59 13.68
N GLU A 418 39.71 13.80 12.82
CA GLU A 418 41.14 13.91 12.49
C GLU A 418 41.45 15.12 11.60
N GLN A 419 40.45 15.66 10.89
CA GLN A 419 40.65 16.80 9.99
C GLN A 419 41.04 18.07 10.77
N LEU A 420 42.05 18.77 10.25
CA LEU A 420 42.61 20.01 10.82
C LEU A 420 42.41 21.22 9.91
N LYS A 421 42.10 21.01 8.63
CA LYS A 421 41.91 22.09 7.65
C LYS A 421 40.47 22.59 7.67
N VAL A 422 40.28 23.86 8.03
CA VAL A 422 38.97 24.54 8.02
C VAL A 422 38.34 24.47 6.62
N THR A 423 39.10 24.76 5.56
CA THR A 423 38.61 24.72 4.17
C THR A 423 38.07 23.34 3.76
N ALA A 424 38.75 22.27 4.15
CA ALA A 424 38.28 20.91 3.84
C ALA A 424 36.99 20.55 4.60
N LEU A 425 36.84 21.05 5.83
CA LEU A 425 35.63 20.86 6.62
C LEU A 425 34.46 21.69 6.10
N THR A 426 34.69 22.93 5.65
CA THR A 426 33.66 23.75 5.01
C THR A 426 33.20 23.13 3.69
N ASP A 427 34.13 22.62 2.87
CA ASP A 427 33.78 21.92 1.62
C ASP A 427 32.95 20.66 1.88
N LEU A 428 33.32 19.89 2.91
CA LEU A 428 32.55 18.72 3.34
C LEU A 428 31.17 19.13 3.86
N TRP A 429 31.08 20.19 4.66
CA TRP A 429 29.81 20.70 5.16
C TRP A 429 28.87 21.08 4.01
N HIS A 430 29.37 21.79 2.98
CA HIS A 430 28.58 22.15 1.80
C HIS A 430 28.10 20.91 1.03
N ARG A 431 28.96 19.91 0.86
CA ARG A 431 28.60 18.65 0.21
C ARG A 431 27.50 17.90 0.97
N VAL A 432 27.65 17.77 2.28
CA VAL A 432 26.65 17.11 3.14
C VAL A 432 25.30 17.84 3.07
N GLN A 433 25.29 19.16 2.99
CA GLN A 433 24.06 19.94 2.84
C GLN A 433 23.40 19.72 1.48
N GLU A 434 24.16 19.66 0.39
CA GLU A 434 23.61 19.34 -0.94
C GLU A 434 23.06 17.90 -0.97
N GLU A 435 23.76 16.93 -0.37
CA GLU A 435 23.28 15.56 -0.21
C GLU A 435 21.95 15.52 0.56
N LYS A 436 21.85 16.27 1.66
CA LYS A 436 20.59 16.39 2.40
C LYS A 436 19.46 16.98 1.55
N LYS A 437 19.72 18.01 0.74
CA LYS A 437 18.72 18.61 -0.15
C LYS A 437 18.19 17.56 -1.14
N VAL A 438 19.07 16.76 -1.72
CA VAL A 438 18.70 15.65 -2.62
C VAL A 438 17.85 14.60 -1.89
N ILE A 439 18.25 14.17 -0.68
CA ILE A 439 17.48 13.19 0.09
C ILE A 439 16.10 13.75 0.46
N ARG A 440 16.01 15.03 0.83
CA ARG A 440 14.75 15.70 1.17
C ARG A 440 13.77 15.67 0.00
N ARG A 441 14.23 16.07 -1.19
CA ARG A 441 13.44 15.99 -2.42
C ARG A 441 12.93 14.57 -2.69
N LYS A 442 13.79 13.55 -2.52
CA LYS A 442 13.37 12.14 -2.67
C LYS A 442 12.30 11.73 -1.65
N ILE A 443 12.34 12.25 -0.42
CA ILE A 443 11.30 11.99 0.58
C ILE A 443 9.98 12.62 0.15
N GLU A 444 10.00 13.86 -0.34
CA GLU A 444 8.82 14.56 -0.85
C GLU A 444 8.19 13.83 -2.04
N GLU A 445 9.01 13.39 -3.01
CA GLU A 445 8.57 12.58 -4.16
C GLU A 445 7.88 11.29 -3.71
N GLU A 446 8.42 10.58 -2.70
CA GLU A 446 7.80 9.38 -2.13
C GLU A 446 6.49 9.66 -1.37
N GLU A 447 6.38 10.82 -0.70
CA GLU A 447 5.16 11.21 -0.01
C GLU A 447 4.04 11.61 -0.99
N GLU A 448 4.37 12.36 -2.04
CA GLU A 448 3.45 12.71 -3.12
C GLU A 448 2.94 11.45 -3.84
N LYS A 449 3.84 10.52 -4.14
CA LYS A 449 3.51 9.24 -4.77
C LYS A 449 2.48 8.45 -3.95
N ARG A 450 2.65 8.39 -2.63
CA ARG A 450 1.71 7.70 -1.73
C ARG A 450 0.36 8.40 -1.64
N GLU A 451 0.35 9.72 -1.60
CA GLU A 451 -0.90 10.47 -1.62
C GLU A 451 -1.67 10.23 -2.93
N LYS A 452 -0.96 10.19 -4.07
CA LYS A 452 -1.55 9.82 -5.35
C LYS A 452 -2.15 8.41 -5.34
N TYR A 453 -1.46 7.42 -4.79
CA TYR A 453 -1.99 6.06 -4.66
C TYR A 453 -3.23 6.00 -3.77
N LYS A 454 -3.24 6.75 -2.66
CA LYS A 454 -4.40 6.84 -1.78
C LYS A 454 -5.61 7.45 -2.49
N GLN A 455 -5.41 8.53 -3.25
CA GLN A 455 -6.47 9.14 -4.06
C GLN A 455 -6.97 8.19 -5.14
N GLU A 456 -6.06 7.45 -5.78
CA GLU A 456 -6.41 6.45 -6.78
C GLU A 456 -7.22 5.29 -6.19
N LEU A 457 -6.84 4.79 -5.01
CA LEU A 457 -7.60 3.78 -4.28
C LEU A 457 -9.02 4.26 -3.95
N LEU A 458 -9.16 5.51 -3.48
CA LEU A 458 -10.47 6.12 -3.23
C LEU A 458 -11.31 6.20 -4.51
N ARG A 459 -10.69 6.62 -5.63
CA ARG A 459 -11.32 6.66 -6.95
C ARG A 459 -11.80 5.27 -7.39
N ARG A 460 -10.94 4.25 -7.28
CA ARG A 460 -11.24 2.86 -7.67
C ARG A 460 -12.39 2.24 -6.87
N LYS A 461 -12.52 2.65 -5.60
CA LYS A 461 -13.54 2.16 -4.68
C LYS A 461 -14.84 2.96 -4.68
N TYR A 462 -14.87 4.11 -5.35
CA TYR A 462 -16.07 4.93 -5.41
C TYR A 462 -17.12 4.30 -6.33
N ASP A 463 -18.36 4.21 -5.84
CA ASP A 463 -19.49 3.79 -6.68
C ASP A 463 -19.99 4.97 -7.53
N TYR A 464 -19.59 5.00 -8.79
CA TYR A 464 -19.99 6.04 -9.74
C TYR A 464 -21.43 5.92 -10.24
N ARG A 465 -22.17 4.83 -9.95
CA ARG A 465 -23.52 4.63 -10.49
C ARG A 465 -24.48 5.77 -10.15
N PRO A 466 -24.57 6.26 -8.89
CA PRO A 466 -25.45 7.38 -8.56
C PRO A 466 -25.08 8.66 -9.29
N PHE A 467 -23.77 8.94 -9.40
CA PHE A 467 -23.25 10.10 -10.13
C PHE A 467 -23.60 10.03 -11.62
N ILE A 468 -23.35 8.89 -12.28
CA ILE A 468 -23.65 8.69 -13.70
C ILE A 468 -25.16 8.84 -13.95
N VAL A 469 -26.00 8.24 -13.11
CA VAL A 469 -27.46 8.35 -13.25
C VAL A 469 -27.93 9.80 -13.14
N GLU A 470 -27.42 10.57 -12.18
CA GLU A 470 -27.83 11.97 -12.03
C GLU A 470 -27.26 12.87 -13.13
N PHE A 471 -26.01 12.62 -13.56
CA PHE A 471 -25.40 13.32 -14.69
C PHE A 471 -26.22 13.13 -15.97
N MET A 472 -26.63 11.89 -16.27
CA MET A 472 -27.47 11.58 -17.42
C MET A 472 -28.85 12.24 -17.33
N LYS A 473 -29.49 12.23 -16.15
CA LYS A 473 -30.76 12.96 -15.93
C LYS A 473 -30.60 14.46 -16.15
N ARG A 474 -29.47 15.05 -15.76
CA ARG A 474 -29.22 16.48 -15.96
C ARG A 474 -29.00 16.81 -17.43
N LEU A 475 -28.23 15.99 -18.16
CA LEU A 475 -28.04 16.15 -19.60
C LEU A 475 -29.36 16.05 -20.38
N ASP A 476 -30.25 15.15 -19.98
CA ASP A 476 -31.58 15.03 -20.58
C ASP A 476 -32.43 16.29 -20.32
N ARG A 477 -32.44 16.79 -19.09
CA ARG A 477 -33.17 18.02 -18.73
C ARG A 477 -32.69 19.26 -19.49
N VAL A 478 -31.39 19.35 -19.79
CA VAL A 478 -30.79 20.47 -20.55
C VAL A 478 -30.92 20.24 -22.08
N GLY A 479 -31.47 19.09 -22.50
CA GLY A 479 -31.65 18.76 -23.91
C GLY A 479 -30.35 18.37 -24.64
N LEU A 480 -29.25 18.18 -23.91
CA LEU A 480 -27.94 17.84 -24.47
C LEU A 480 -27.75 16.33 -24.64
N LEU A 481 -28.56 15.50 -23.98
CA LEU A 481 -28.40 14.05 -24.05
C LEU A 481 -28.68 13.49 -25.45
N ARG A 482 -29.77 13.91 -26.10
CA ARG A 482 -30.13 13.40 -27.44
C ARG A 482 -29.09 13.73 -28.52
N PRO A 483 -28.59 14.98 -28.64
CA PRO A 483 -27.51 15.30 -29.57
C PRO A 483 -26.22 14.49 -29.37
N MET A 484 -25.93 14.05 -28.14
CA MET A 484 -24.74 13.25 -27.84
C MET A 484 -24.90 11.75 -28.16
N MET A 485 -26.13 11.24 -28.25
CA MET A 485 -26.38 9.82 -28.52
C MET A 485 -26.58 9.49 -30.02
N GLY A 486 -26.55 10.50 -30.89
CA GLY A 486 -26.74 10.34 -32.35
C GLY A 486 -28.17 10.58 -32.79
#